data_AF-E1Z5F1-F1
#
_entry.id   AF-E1Z5F1-F1
#
_cell.length_a   1.000
_cell.length_b   1.000
_cell.length_c   1.000
_cell.angle_alpha   90.00
_cell.angle_beta   90.00
_cell.angle_gamma   90.00
#
_symmetry.space_group_name_H-M   'P 1'
#
loop_
_entity.id
_entity.type
_entity.pdbx_description
1 polymer ?
#
loop_
_entity_poly.entity_id
_entity_poly.type
_entity_poly.pdbx_seq_one_letter_code
_entity_poly.pdbx_strand_id
1 'polypeptide(L)'
;MDLSPQDRAMVRLYMAGCFHEWDQLPELAREYYARGASVAQLRGCVRHMVVFAGYGPCLAATLALHKARLLPEDTPAKVSGPPGNAFELVYGSVTDRVRANMHAADAALGEWIRLHLYGDVYSSPGLDMRQKQLLTCAFLSEANMPDQLFGHALAGLRFGNSLAALQEVARLACDMGPRPAASRDAVLKAALKTLDMASAKYGKDMVGEAPACPEVTTPDPHLNVRIPPLPPPVNAGAPRAPSGDQEQQQAAEGAGGDGGQAGDASVGVSLGAQAALKPAGGGQAAGGWGTSNIGRPSNLAVDSIASRMEQQRARSGLFFAWDPPAREDSDPQQPPQQPGEEEWALGGGWEAAAR
;
A
#
# COMPACT_ATOMS: atom_id res chain seq x y z
N MET A 1 -4.21 -26.56 17.46
CA MET A 1 -4.66 -25.24 17.95
C MET A 1 -5.34 -24.56 16.79
N ASP A 2 -6.66 -24.48 16.86
CA ASP A 2 -7.50 -23.90 15.81
C ASP A 2 -7.43 -22.37 15.85
N LEU A 3 -7.90 -21.71 14.80
CA LEU A 3 -7.97 -20.26 14.76
C LEU A 3 -8.91 -19.76 15.86
N SER A 4 -8.45 -18.83 16.71
CA SER A 4 -9.28 -18.31 17.79
C SER A 4 -10.49 -17.54 17.24
N PRO A 5 -11.62 -17.46 17.98
CA PRO A 5 -12.76 -16.65 17.55
C PRO A 5 -12.42 -15.18 17.31
N GLN A 6 -11.49 -14.62 18.11
CA GLN A 6 -11.00 -13.26 17.95
C GLN A 6 -10.20 -13.12 16.64
N ASP A 7 -9.24 -14.02 16.35
CA ASP A 7 -8.46 -13.99 15.11
C ASP A 7 -9.35 -14.19 13.88
N ARG A 8 -10.38 -15.05 13.96
CA ARG A 8 -11.36 -15.25 12.88
C ARG A 8 -12.15 -13.97 12.58
N ALA A 9 -12.53 -13.21 13.61
CA ALA A 9 -13.18 -11.91 13.44
C ALA A 9 -12.21 -10.87 12.84
N MET A 10 -10.95 -10.85 13.31
CA MET A 10 -9.90 -9.98 12.77
C MET A 10 -9.67 -10.21 11.26
N VAL A 11 -9.51 -11.47 10.84
CA VAL A 11 -9.25 -11.83 9.44
C VAL A 11 -10.44 -11.46 8.55
N ARG A 12 -11.68 -11.68 9.01
CA ARG A 12 -12.88 -11.27 8.25
C ARG A 12 -12.95 -9.75 8.08
N LEU A 13 -12.73 -8.99 9.15
CA LEU A 13 -12.67 -7.53 9.07
C LEU A 13 -11.60 -7.07 8.07
N TYR A 14 -10.39 -7.63 8.18
CA TYR A 14 -9.27 -7.29 7.31
C TYR A 14 -9.58 -7.58 5.84
N MET A 15 -10.04 -8.80 5.52
CA MET A 15 -10.33 -9.21 4.14
C MET A 15 -11.51 -8.45 3.56
N ALA A 16 -12.57 -8.18 4.34
CA ALA A 16 -13.66 -7.31 3.92
C ALA A 16 -13.15 -5.92 3.51
N GLY A 17 -12.21 -5.36 4.28
CA GLY A 17 -11.54 -4.12 3.90
C GLY A 17 -10.72 -4.26 2.61
N CYS A 18 -9.92 -5.31 2.47
CA CYS A 18 -9.18 -5.56 1.23
C CYS A 18 -10.08 -5.73 -0.01
N PHE A 19 -11.32 -6.20 0.16
CA PHE A 19 -12.31 -6.34 -0.91
C PHE A 19 -13.25 -5.14 -1.09
N HIS A 20 -12.97 -4.06 -0.39
CA HIS A 20 -13.71 -2.80 -0.42
C HIS A 20 -15.16 -2.91 0.08
N GLU A 21 -15.43 -3.83 1.01
CA GLU A 21 -16.74 -4.02 1.65
C GLU A 21 -16.92 -3.05 2.84
N TRP A 22 -16.77 -1.75 2.58
CA TRP A 22 -16.72 -0.70 3.61
C TRP A 22 -17.96 -0.65 4.50
N ASP A 23 -19.13 -0.88 3.91
CA ASP A 23 -20.42 -0.86 4.60
C ASP A 23 -20.55 -2.00 5.63
N GLN A 24 -19.78 -3.09 5.46
CA GLN A 24 -19.80 -4.23 6.38
C GLN A 24 -18.83 -4.05 7.55
N LEU A 25 -17.85 -3.14 7.43
CA LEU A 25 -16.80 -2.97 8.43
C LEU A 25 -17.32 -2.60 9.84
N PRO A 26 -18.35 -1.74 10.01
CA PRO A 26 -18.84 -1.42 11.34
C PRO A 26 -19.32 -2.64 12.13
N GLU A 27 -20.09 -3.52 11.50
CA GLU A 27 -20.60 -4.74 12.15
C GLU A 27 -19.48 -5.75 12.42
N LEU A 28 -18.57 -5.93 11.46
CA LEU A 28 -17.39 -6.79 11.65
C LEU A 28 -16.48 -6.28 12.77
N ALA A 29 -16.33 -4.96 12.92
CA ALA A 29 -15.54 -4.36 14.00
C ALA A 29 -16.24 -4.52 15.36
N ARG A 30 -17.56 -4.37 15.44
CA ARG A 30 -18.33 -4.68 16.66
C ARG A 30 -18.18 -6.14 17.05
N GLU A 31 -18.23 -7.06 16.08
CA GLU A 31 -17.96 -8.47 16.35
C GLU A 31 -16.54 -8.67 16.88
N TYR A 32 -15.54 -8.05 16.26
CA TYR A 32 -14.16 -8.15 16.71
C TYR A 32 -13.97 -7.67 18.15
N TYR A 33 -14.61 -6.55 18.52
CA TYR A 33 -14.68 -6.08 19.90
C TYR A 33 -15.42 -7.04 20.83
N ALA A 34 -16.54 -7.62 20.40
CA ALA A 34 -17.28 -8.60 21.19
C ALA A 34 -16.47 -9.89 21.44
N ARG A 35 -15.43 -10.16 20.64
CA ARG A 35 -14.44 -11.22 20.86
C ARG A 35 -13.24 -10.79 21.71
N GLY A 36 -13.28 -9.60 22.32
CA GLY A 36 -12.28 -9.10 23.25
C GLY A 36 -11.10 -8.35 22.62
N ALA A 37 -11.22 -7.91 21.36
CA ALA A 37 -10.18 -7.10 20.74
C ALA A 37 -10.07 -5.71 21.41
N SER A 38 -8.88 -5.14 21.44
CA SER A 38 -8.63 -3.77 21.88
C SER A 38 -8.78 -2.76 20.73
N VAL A 39 -8.90 -1.47 21.06
CA VAL A 39 -8.86 -0.38 20.07
C VAL A 39 -7.54 -0.38 19.30
N ALA A 40 -6.42 -0.68 19.99
CA ALA A 40 -5.11 -0.81 19.37
C ALA A 40 -5.07 -1.92 18.32
N GLN A 41 -5.68 -3.07 18.60
CA GLN A 41 -5.80 -4.17 17.63
C GLN A 41 -6.69 -3.83 16.44
N LEU A 42 -7.84 -3.17 16.67
CA LEU A 42 -8.69 -2.73 15.56
C LEU A 42 -7.93 -1.76 14.65
N ARG A 43 -7.27 -0.75 15.23
CA ARG A 43 -6.47 0.19 14.44
C ARG A 43 -5.31 -0.49 13.72
N GLY A 44 -4.58 -1.36 14.42
CA GLY A 44 -3.47 -2.11 13.84
C GLY A 44 -3.92 -2.94 12.64
N CYS A 45 -5.07 -3.63 12.76
CA CYS A 45 -5.69 -4.39 11.66
C CYS A 45 -6.00 -3.53 10.45
N VAL A 46 -6.60 -2.36 10.64
CA VAL A 46 -6.94 -1.44 9.54
C VAL A 46 -5.69 -0.85 8.90
N ARG A 47 -4.72 -0.40 9.70
CA ARG A 47 -3.44 0.15 9.19
C ARG A 47 -2.63 -0.89 8.43
N HIS A 48 -2.68 -2.16 8.82
CA HIS A 48 -1.97 -3.25 8.13
C HIS A 48 -2.47 -3.45 6.69
N MET A 49 -3.67 -2.97 6.34
CA MET A 49 -4.17 -3.01 4.96
C MET A 49 -3.26 -2.26 3.98
N VAL A 50 -2.52 -1.23 4.44
CA VAL A 50 -1.55 -0.49 3.62
C VAL A 50 -0.54 -1.43 2.95
N VAL A 51 -0.19 -2.53 3.61
CA VAL A 51 0.85 -3.46 3.15
C VAL A 51 0.51 -4.10 1.81
N PHE A 52 -0.76 -4.43 1.60
CA PHE A 52 -1.20 -5.22 0.44
C PHE A 52 -2.36 -4.62 -0.34
N ALA A 53 -3.31 -3.98 0.33
CA ALA A 53 -4.42 -3.27 -0.33
C ALA A 53 -4.05 -1.83 -0.69
N GLY A 54 -2.99 -1.27 -0.08
CA GLY A 54 -2.51 0.09 -0.32
C GLY A 54 -3.25 1.16 0.49
N TYR A 55 -2.81 2.41 0.32
CA TYR A 55 -3.25 3.51 1.18
C TYR A 55 -4.73 3.89 1.00
N GLY A 56 -5.26 3.83 -0.24
CA GLY A 56 -6.65 4.20 -0.54
C GLY A 56 -7.67 3.32 0.20
N PRO A 57 -7.61 1.98 0.04
CA PRO A 57 -8.42 1.04 0.81
C PRO A 57 -8.27 1.20 2.33
N CYS A 58 -7.04 1.37 2.84
CA CYS A 58 -6.83 1.64 4.26
C CYS A 58 -7.52 2.92 4.74
N LEU A 59 -7.45 4.01 3.96
CA LEU A 59 -8.09 5.28 4.29
C LEU A 59 -9.61 5.15 4.29
N ALA A 60 -10.19 4.51 3.26
CA ALA A 60 -11.62 4.27 3.17
C ALA A 60 -12.14 3.45 4.35
N ALA A 61 -11.46 2.36 4.72
CA ALA A 61 -11.77 1.55 5.90
C ALA A 61 -11.74 2.38 7.19
N THR A 62 -10.69 3.20 7.34
CA THR A 62 -10.52 4.07 8.51
C THR A 62 -11.67 5.07 8.62
N LEU A 63 -12.06 5.72 7.52
CA LEU A 63 -13.16 6.68 7.49
C LEU A 63 -14.50 6.02 7.78
N ALA A 64 -14.77 4.84 7.24
CA ALA A 64 -16.01 4.09 7.50
C ALA A 64 -16.16 3.78 9.01
N LEU A 65 -15.10 3.28 9.63
CA LEU A 65 -15.08 2.97 11.06
C LEU A 65 -15.09 4.22 11.95
N HIS A 66 -14.44 5.31 11.51
CA HIS A 66 -14.48 6.60 12.20
C HIS A 66 -15.89 7.19 12.19
N LYS A 67 -16.57 7.20 11.03
CA LYS A 67 -17.98 7.64 10.90
C LYS A 67 -18.91 6.83 11.81
N ALA A 68 -18.63 5.53 11.98
CA ALA A 68 -19.37 4.65 12.88
C ALA A 68 -18.99 4.82 14.37
N ARG A 69 -18.05 5.71 14.71
CA ARG A 69 -17.51 5.97 16.06
C ARG A 69 -16.90 4.72 16.71
N LEU A 70 -16.33 3.83 15.92
CA LEU A 70 -15.68 2.60 16.37
C LEU A 70 -14.17 2.73 16.51
N LEU A 71 -13.60 3.88 16.18
CA LEU A 71 -12.16 4.16 16.27
C LEU A 71 -11.89 5.46 17.07
N PRO A 72 -12.23 5.50 18.38
CA PRO A 72 -12.36 6.75 19.15
C PRO A 72 -11.06 7.39 19.68
N GLU A 73 -9.88 6.75 19.56
CA GLU A 73 -8.63 7.27 20.14
C GLU A 73 -7.47 7.35 19.14
N ASP A 74 -6.54 8.27 19.39
CA ASP A 74 -5.22 8.31 18.75
C ASP A 74 -4.35 7.18 19.28
N THR A 75 -4.50 6.02 18.67
CA THR A 75 -3.67 4.86 18.95
C THR A 75 -2.24 5.09 18.45
N PRO A 76 -1.22 4.80 19.28
CA PRO A 76 0.20 4.83 18.92
C PRO A 76 0.47 4.21 17.55
N ALA A 77 1.37 4.82 16.78
CA ALA A 77 1.81 4.34 15.48
C ALA A 77 3.27 4.69 15.27
N LYS A 78 4.06 3.81 14.64
CA LYS A 78 5.35 4.23 14.09
C LYS A 78 5.13 4.97 12.76
N VAL A 79 5.62 6.20 12.68
CA VAL A 79 5.45 7.07 11.50
C VAL A 79 6.76 7.69 10.99
N SER A 80 7.82 7.65 11.79
CA SER A 80 9.12 8.24 11.44
C SER A 80 10.25 7.70 12.32
N GLY A 81 11.48 8.17 12.06
CA GLY A 81 12.69 7.82 12.79
C GLY A 81 13.32 6.50 12.34
N PRO A 82 14.29 5.95 13.10
CA PRO A 82 14.97 4.70 12.75
C PRO A 82 13.98 3.55 12.50
N PRO A 83 14.21 2.68 11.50
CA PRO A 83 13.30 1.58 11.18
C PRO A 83 13.22 0.58 12.35
N GLY A 84 12.05 -0.01 12.55
CA GLY A 84 11.91 -1.19 13.42
C GLY A 84 12.48 -2.44 12.77
N ASN A 85 12.59 -3.52 13.55
CA ASN A 85 13.25 -4.76 13.15
C ASN A 85 12.33 -5.81 12.50
N ALA A 86 11.11 -5.45 12.09
CA ALA A 86 10.15 -6.44 11.57
C ALA A 86 10.67 -7.18 10.31
N PHE A 87 11.51 -6.55 9.50
CA PHE A 87 12.12 -7.18 8.33
C PHE A 87 13.00 -8.38 8.75
N GLU A 88 13.88 -8.15 9.71
CA GLU A 88 14.78 -9.16 10.27
C GLU A 88 14.00 -10.28 10.96
N LEU A 89 12.91 -9.97 11.67
CA LEU A 89 12.06 -10.97 12.29
C LEU A 89 11.37 -11.88 11.25
N VAL A 90 10.86 -11.31 10.16
CA VAL A 90 10.14 -12.06 9.12
C VAL A 90 11.06 -12.92 8.26
N TYR A 91 12.27 -12.46 7.96
CA TYR A 91 13.19 -13.22 7.10
C TYR A 91 14.23 -14.05 7.87
N GLY A 92 14.50 -13.73 9.15
CA GLY A 92 15.37 -14.52 10.02
C GLY A 92 16.73 -14.80 9.37
N SER A 93 17.12 -16.08 9.30
CA SER A 93 18.41 -16.51 8.75
C SER A 93 18.63 -16.21 7.26
N VAL A 94 17.59 -15.86 6.50
CA VAL A 94 17.73 -15.53 5.06
C VAL A 94 17.70 -14.03 4.77
N THR A 95 17.65 -13.18 5.82
CA THR A 95 17.54 -11.71 5.71
C THR A 95 18.54 -11.10 4.75
N ASP A 96 19.84 -11.41 4.90
CA ASP A 96 20.90 -10.80 4.08
C ASP A 96 20.77 -11.17 2.61
N ARG A 97 20.38 -12.43 2.33
CA ARG A 97 20.13 -12.89 0.97
C ARG A 97 18.93 -12.20 0.34
N VAL A 98 17.83 -12.04 1.09
CA VAL A 98 16.64 -11.33 0.60
C VAL A 98 16.99 -9.87 0.29
N ARG A 99 17.73 -9.20 1.18
CA ARG A 99 18.20 -7.83 0.97
C ARG A 99 19.07 -7.70 -0.28
N ALA A 100 20.06 -8.59 -0.44
CA ALA A 100 20.93 -8.59 -1.61
C ALA A 100 20.14 -8.79 -2.91
N ASN A 101 19.19 -9.73 -2.93
CA ASN A 101 18.36 -9.99 -4.10
C ASN A 101 17.46 -8.81 -4.46
N MET A 102 16.81 -8.19 -3.46
CA MET A 102 15.99 -7.00 -3.67
C MET A 102 16.83 -5.85 -4.21
N HIS A 103 18.00 -5.61 -3.61
CA HIS A 103 18.89 -4.53 -4.02
C HIS A 103 19.50 -4.75 -5.41
N ALA A 104 19.74 -6.02 -5.80
CA ALA A 104 20.18 -6.36 -7.15
C ALA A 104 19.08 -6.16 -8.20
N ALA A 105 17.81 -6.33 -7.83
CA ALA A 105 16.68 -6.07 -8.71
C ALA A 105 16.36 -4.57 -8.82
N ASP A 106 16.26 -3.89 -7.68
CA ASP A 106 16.04 -2.45 -7.55
C ASP A 106 16.41 -2.00 -6.13
N ALA A 107 17.50 -1.25 -6.01
CA ALA A 107 18.00 -0.74 -4.73
C ALA A 107 17.01 0.18 -4.01
N ALA A 108 16.35 1.09 -4.72
CA ALA A 108 15.45 2.06 -4.14
C ALA A 108 14.18 1.37 -3.61
N LEU A 109 13.60 0.48 -4.43
CA LEU A 109 12.45 -0.34 -4.01
C LEU A 109 12.82 -1.24 -2.83
N GLY A 110 14.02 -1.83 -2.86
CA GLY A 110 14.55 -2.64 -1.76
C GLY A 110 14.55 -1.89 -0.43
N GLU A 111 15.06 -0.66 -0.44
CA GLU A 111 15.10 0.19 0.74
C GLU A 111 13.72 0.69 1.15
N TRP A 112 12.80 1.00 0.23
CA TRP A 112 11.42 1.36 0.59
C TRP A 112 10.69 0.22 1.29
N ILE A 113 10.84 -1.01 0.80
CA ILE A 113 10.26 -2.17 1.45
C ILE A 113 10.89 -2.39 2.83
N ARG A 114 12.22 -2.32 2.93
CA ARG A 114 12.90 -2.54 4.21
C ARG A 114 12.58 -1.46 5.25
N LEU A 115 12.68 -0.19 4.87
CA LEU A 115 12.55 0.96 5.78
C LEU A 115 11.10 1.31 6.06
N HIS A 116 10.28 1.46 5.03
CA HIS A 116 8.93 2.01 5.18
C HIS A 116 7.89 0.92 5.37
N LEU A 117 7.89 -0.10 4.50
CA LEU A 117 6.92 -1.19 4.61
C LEU A 117 7.17 -2.00 5.89
N TYR A 118 8.38 -2.53 6.08
CA TYR A 118 8.71 -3.32 7.26
C TYR A 118 9.10 -2.45 8.47
N GLY A 119 9.99 -1.49 8.27
CA GLY A 119 10.52 -0.67 9.35
C GLY A 119 9.48 0.25 9.99
N ASP A 120 8.50 0.79 9.25
CA ASP A 120 7.47 1.67 9.81
C ASP A 120 6.11 0.96 9.94
N VAL A 121 5.51 0.52 8.83
CA VAL A 121 4.13 -0.03 8.82
C VAL A 121 4.05 -1.37 9.55
N TYR A 122 4.89 -2.33 9.18
CA TYR A 122 4.91 -3.68 9.77
C TYR A 122 5.42 -3.67 11.21
N SER A 123 6.29 -2.72 11.54
CA SER A 123 6.80 -2.52 12.90
C SER A 123 5.86 -1.69 13.79
N SER A 124 4.79 -1.14 13.24
CA SER A 124 3.80 -0.36 14.00
C SER A 124 3.09 -1.23 15.04
N PRO A 125 2.81 -0.69 16.25
CA PRO A 125 2.14 -1.43 17.32
C PRO A 125 0.66 -1.70 17.01
N GLY A 126 0.03 -2.50 17.85
CA GLY A 126 -1.41 -2.82 17.80
C GLY A 126 -1.70 -4.26 17.37
N LEU A 127 -0.89 -4.82 16.48
CA LEU A 127 -0.90 -6.26 16.17
C LEU A 127 0.46 -6.88 16.47
N ASP A 128 0.44 -8.07 17.07
CA ASP A 128 1.64 -8.89 17.22
C ASP A 128 2.06 -9.51 15.88
N MET A 129 3.27 -10.08 15.84
CA MET A 129 3.79 -10.67 14.61
C MET A 129 2.97 -11.89 14.16
N ARG A 130 2.41 -12.66 15.11
CA ARG A 130 1.55 -13.80 14.81
C ARG A 130 0.30 -13.36 14.04
N GLN A 131 -0.40 -12.32 14.51
CA GLN A 131 -1.58 -11.72 13.91
C GLN A 131 -1.26 -11.13 12.53
N LYS A 132 -0.16 -10.40 12.41
CA LYS A 132 0.29 -9.84 11.12
C LYS A 132 0.48 -10.95 10.07
N GLN A 133 1.07 -12.09 10.42
CA GLN A 133 1.20 -13.22 9.49
C GLN A 133 -0.14 -13.88 9.15
N LEU A 134 -1.10 -13.96 10.08
CA LEU A 134 -2.45 -14.46 9.76
C LEU A 134 -3.11 -13.60 8.67
N LEU A 135 -3.05 -12.27 8.82
CA LEU A 135 -3.60 -11.33 7.84
C LEU A 135 -2.86 -11.40 6.50
N THR A 136 -1.54 -11.47 6.53
CA THR A 136 -0.71 -11.57 5.32
C THR A 136 -0.95 -12.90 4.58
N CYS A 137 -0.99 -14.04 5.27
CA CYS A 137 -1.28 -15.33 4.65
C CYS A 137 -2.71 -15.40 4.10
N ALA A 138 -3.69 -14.80 4.77
CA ALA A 138 -5.06 -14.68 4.25
C ALA A 138 -5.08 -13.96 2.90
N PHE A 139 -4.49 -12.76 2.83
CA PHE A 139 -4.42 -11.98 1.61
C PHE A 139 -3.68 -12.71 0.49
N LEU A 140 -2.46 -13.21 0.76
CA LEU A 140 -1.61 -13.85 -0.25
C LEU A 140 -2.20 -15.15 -0.79
N SER A 141 -2.99 -15.85 0.02
CA SER A 141 -3.73 -17.04 -0.41
C SER A 141 -4.78 -16.68 -1.46
N GLU A 142 -5.63 -15.69 -1.19
CA GLU A 142 -6.64 -15.26 -2.15
C GLU A 142 -5.99 -14.58 -3.37
N ALA A 143 -4.93 -13.81 -3.19
CA ALA A 143 -4.19 -13.13 -4.26
C ALA A 143 -3.44 -14.07 -5.20
N ASN A 144 -3.38 -15.37 -4.89
CA ASN A 144 -2.66 -16.40 -5.63
C ASN A 144 -1.16 -16.07 -5.81
N MET A 145 -0.50 -15.69 -4.71
CA MET A 145 0.93 -15.32 -4.67
C MET A 145 1.76 -16.38 -3.90
N PRO A 146 2.00 -17.57 -4.48
CA PRO A 146 2.57 -18.71 -3.75
C PRO A 146 3.98 -18.47 -3.19
N ASP A 147 4.85 -17.74 -3.90
CA ASP A 147 6.22 -17.52 -3.44
C ASP A 147 6.27 -16.65 -2.18
N GLN A 148 5.46 -15.59 -2.14
CA GLN A 148 5.30 -14.74 -0.97
C GLN A 148 4.58 -15.48 0.16
N LEU A 149 3.52 -16.23 -0.18
CA LEU A 149 2.76 -17.02 0.79
C LEU A 149 3.67 -18.04 1.50
N PHE A 150 4.58 -18.68 0.78
CA PHE A 150 5.53 -19.64 1.36
C PHE A 150 6.42 -19.00 2.43
N GLY A 151 7.02 -17.85 2.14
CA GLY A 151 7.88 -17.13 3.07
C GLY A 151 7.13 -16.66 4.33
N HIS A 152 5.95 -16.07 4.14
CA HIS A 152 5.11 -15.61 5.24
C HIS A 152 4.50 -16.75 6.05
N ALA A 153 4.21 -17.90 5.45
CA ALA A 153 3.76 -19.09 6.17
C ALA A 153 4.87 -19.65 7.08
N LEU A 154 6.12 -19.68 6.61
CA LEU A 154 7.27 -20.03 7.46
C LEU A 154 7.41 -19.07 8.64
N ALA A 155 7.27 -17.76 8.40
CA ALA A 155 7.27 -16.76 9.47
C ALA A 155 6.11 -16.97 10.44
N GLY A 156 4.90 -17.22 9.93
CA GLY A 156 3.71 -17.48 10.73
C GLY A 156 3.88 -18.66 11.66
N LEU A 157 4.44 -19.77 11.17
CA LEU A 157 4.74 -20.96 11.96
C LEU A 157 5.78 -20.66 13.06
N ARG A 158 6.85 -19.93 12.74
CA ARG A 158 7.85 -19.49 13.74
C ARG A 158 7.23 -18.62 14.83
N PHE A 159 6.25 -17.78 14.48
CA PHE A 159 5.52 -16.91 15.40
C PHE A 159 4.38 -17.61 16.16
N GLY A 160 4.26 -18.94 16.07
CA GLY A 160 3.31 -19.73 16.85
C GLY A 160 1.94 -19.93 16.21
N ASN A 161 1.76 -19.58 14.93
CA ASN A 161 0.59 -20.06 14.19
C ASN A 161 0.71 -21.56 13.92
N SER A 162 -0.40 -22.26 13.94
CA SER A 162 -0.47 -23.64 13.46
C SER A 162 -0.72 -23.69 11.96
N LEU A 163 -0.32 -24.77 11.29
CA LEU A 163 -0.73 -25.02 9.90
C LEU A 163 -2.26 -24.98 9.75
N ALA A 164 -3.00 -25.56 10.70
CA ALA A 164 -4.45 -25.57 10.69
C ALA A 164 -5.04 -24.15 10.67
N ALA A 165 -4.52 -23.24 11.50
CA ALA A 165 -4.93 -21.84 11.51
C ALA A 165 -4.60 -21.12 10.19
N LEU A 166 -3.41 -21.36 9.61
CA LEU A 166 -3.02 -20.79 8.32
C LEU A 166 -3.91 -21.27 7.18
N GLN A 167 -4.26 -22.57 7.16
CA GLN A 167 -5.18 -23.12 6.19
C GLN A 167 -6.60 -22.58 6.38
N GLU A 168 -7.05 -22.38 7.62
CA GLU A 168 -8.36 -21.79 7.91
C GLU A 168 -8.46 -20.35 7.40
N VAL A 169 -7.46 -19.50 7.63
CA VAL A 169 -7.47 -18.12 7.10
C VAL A 169 -7.40 -18.08 5.58
N ALA A 170 -6.72 -19.03 4.94
CA ALA A 170 -6.71 -19.17 3.48
C ALA A 170 -8.11 -19.50 2.93
N ARG A 171 -8.84 -20.43 3.58
CA ARG A 171 -10.23 -20.76 3.24
C ARG A 171 -11.14 -19.55 3.41
N LEU A 172 -11.10 -18.91 4.57
CA LEU A 172 -11.88 -17.70 4.87
C LEU A 172 -11.66 -16.61 3.81
N ALA A 173 -10.41 -16.31 3.48
CA ALA A 173 -10.07 -15.30 2.47
C ALA A 173 -10.60 -15.65 1.09
N CYS A 174 -10.44 -16.90 0.65
CA CYS A 174 -10.93 -17.36 -0.66
C CYS A 174 -12.46 -17.40 -0.73
N ASP A 175 -13.13 -17.78 0.36
CA ASP A 175 -14.60 -17.84 0.44
C ASP A 175 -15.23 -16.45 0.42
N MET A 176 -14.58 -15.46 1.04
CA MET A 176 -15.00 -14.07 1.02
C MET A 176 -14.63 -13.34 -0.29
N GLY A 177 -13.62 -13.85 -1.00
CA GLY A 177 -13.07 -13.22 -2.20
C GLY A 177 -14.07 -13.15 -3.35
N PRO A 178 -13.89 -12.21 -4.29
CA PRO A 178 -14.84 -11.98 -5.38
C PRO A 178 -14.74 -13.03 -6.51
N ARG A 179 -13.84 -14.02 -6.40
CA ARG A 179 -13.56 -14.98 -7.48
C ARG A 179 -14.77 -15.89 -7.73
N PRO A 180 -15.05 -16.25 -9.00
CA PRO A 180 -16.02 -17.31 -9.31
C PRO A 180 -15.63 -18.64 -8.66
N ALA A 181 -16.60 -19.48 -8.33
CA ALA A 181 -16.40 -20.74 -7.60
C ALA A 181 -15.30 -21.64 -8.20
N ALA A 182 -15.31 -21.83 -9.53
CA ALA A 182 -14.31 -22.66 -10.21
C ALA A 182 -12.87 -22.13 -10.04
N SER A 183 -12.68 -20.80 -10.13
CA SER A 183 -11.37 -20.17 -9.92
C SER A 183 -10.97 -20.13 -8.44
N ARG A 184 -11.94 -19.93 -7.54
CA ARG A 184 -11.73 -19.96 -6.09
C ARG A 184 -11.17 -21.30 -5.64
N ASP A 185 -11.76 -22.41 -6.08
CA ASP A 185 -11.35 -23.75 -5.64
C ASP A 185 -9.92 -24.08 -6.11
N ALA A 186 -9.56 -23.67 -7.33
CA ALA A 186 -8.20 -23.83 -7.86
C ALA A 186 -7.17 -23.00 -7.07
N VAL A 187 -7.49 -21.73 -6.77
CA VAL A 187 -6.64 -20.83 -5.98
C VAL A 187 -6.47 -21.36 -4.56
N LEU A 188 -7.56 -21.76 -3.90
CA LEU A 188 -7.51 -22.33 -2.56
C LEU A 188 -6.65 -23.60 -2.54
N LYS A 189 -6.82 -24.51 -3.50
CA LYS A 189 -5.99 -25.72 -3.62
C LYS A 189 -4.51 -25.39 -3.75
N ALA A 190 -4.16 -24.38 -4.54
CA ALA A 190 -2.78 -23.93 -4.69
C ALA A 190 -2.23 -23.31 -3.38
N ALA A 191 -3.03 -22.49 -2.70
CA ALA A 191 -2.67 -21.91 -1.40
C ALA A 191 -2.42 -22.99 -0.33
N LEU A 192 -3.34 -23.95 -0.19
CA LEU A 192 -3.20 -25.06 0.76
C LEU A 192 -1.93 -25.88 0.49
N LYS A 193 -1.63 -26.19 -0.77
CA LYS A 193 -0.38 -26.87 -1.15
C LYS A 193 0.85 -26.09 -0.72
N THR A 194 0.87 -24.77 -0.94
CA THR A 194 1.98 -23.90 -0.53
C THR A 194 2.15 -23.89 1.00
N LEU A 195 1.06 -23.84 1.76
CA LEU A 195 1.07 -23.89 3.21
C LEU A 195 1.62 -25.23 3.73
N ASP A 196 1.22 -26.35 3.11
CA ASP A 196 1.73 -27.68 3.46
C ASP A 196 3.23 -27.79 3.18
N MET A 197 3.70 -27.25 2.04
CA MET A 197 5.12 -27.19 1.71
C MET A 197 5.91 -26.35 2.73
N ALA A 198 5.36 -25.20 3.14
CA ALA A 198 5.98 -24.36 4.17
C ALA A 198 6.04 -25.08 5.51
N SER A 199 4.97 -25.76 5.92
CA SER A 199 4.95 -26.55 7.16
C SER A 199 5.93 -27.72 7.12
N ALA A 200 6.05 -28.42 5.99
CA ALA A 200 7.01 -29.49 5.83
C ALA A 200 8.46 -28.98 5.90
N LYS A 201 8.74 -27.79 5.35
CA LYS A 201 10.06 -27.15 5.48
C LYS A 201 10.32 -26.69 6.91
N TYR A 202 9.37 -26.02 7.55
CA TYR A 202 9.47 -25.60 8.95
C TYR A 202 9.79 -26.79 9.87
N GLY A 203 9.07 -27.91 9.72
CA GLY A 203 9.31 -29.11 10.50
C GLY A 203 10.64 -29.81 10.24
N LYS A 204 11.32 -29.52 9.12
CA LYS A 204 12.68 -30.02 8.84
C LYS A 204 13.75 -29.09 9.40
N ASP A 205 13.56 -27.79 9.22
CA ASP A 205 14.59 -26.78 9.48
C ASP A 205 14.59 -26.30 10.95
N MET A 206 13.47 -26.41 11.66
CA MET A 206 13.26 -25.80 12.99
C MET A 206 12.97 -26.85 14.08
N VAL A 207 13.47 -28.08 13.90
CA VAL A 207 13.30 -29.16 14.89
C VAL A 207 13.92 -28.75 16.23
N GLY A 208 13.10 -28.64 17.28
CA GLY A 208 13.55 -28.35 18.64
C GLY A 208 13.54 -26.86 19.02
N GLU A 209 13.22 -25.95 18.10
CA GLU A 209 13.03 -24.54 18.41
C GLU A 209 11.58 -24.27 18.85
N ALA A 210 11.39 -23.63 20.00
CA ALA A 210 10.05 -23.25 20.45
C ALA A 210 9.51 -22.09 19.60
N PRO A 211 8.24 -22.11 19.18
CA PRO A 211 7.64 -20.96 18.52
C PRO A 211 7.68 -19.75 19.45
N ALA A 212 8.15 -18.62 18.93
CA ALA A 212 8.26 -17.37 19.67
C ALA A 212 7.57 -16.27 18.87
N CYS A 213 6.73 -15.45 19.51
CA CYS A 213 6.20 -14.23 18.90
C CYS A 213 7.05 -13.06 19.41
N PRO A 214 8.23 -12.79 18.83
CA PRO A 214 9.10 -11.73 19.29
C PRO A 214 8.36 -10.39 19.18
N GLU A 215 8.50 -9.57 20.22
CA GLU A 215 8.07 -8.19 20.15
C GLU A 215 8.94 -7.43 19.15
N VAL A 216 8.29 -6.57 18.36
CA VAL A 216 9.01 -5.67 17.48
C VAL A 216 9.77 -4.67 18.35
N THR A 217 11.07 -4.55 18.11
CA THR A 217 11.88 -3.51 18.73
C THR A 217 11.88 -2.28 17.84
N THR A 218 11.43 -1.15 18.38
CA THR A 218 11.64 0.17 17.79
C THR A 218 12.69 0.90 18.63
N PRO A 219 13.74 1.47 18.03
CA PRO A 219 14.63 2.37 18.78
C PRO A 219 13.78 3.50 19.37
N ASP A 220 13.91 3.80 20.66
CA ASP A 220 13.13 4.79 21.44
C ASP A 220 11.62 4.97 21.08
N PRO A 221 10.71 4.31 21.81
CA PRO A 221 9.26 4.44 21.63
C PRO A 221 8.71 5.86 21.84
N HIS A 222 9.39 6.70 22.62
CA HIS A 222 8.89 8.04 22.98
C HIS A 222 9.18 9.10 21.90
N LEU A 223 10.18 8.87 21.05
CA LEU A 223 10.54 9.75 19.92
C LEU A 223 9.90 9.31 18.60
N ASN A 224 9.61 8.02 18.42
CA ASN A 224 9.27 7.45 17.11
C ASN A 224 7.78 7.11 16.92
N VAL A 225 6.96 7.45 17.93
CA VAL A 225 5.50 7.28 17.93
C VAL A 225 4.74 8.62 17.99
N ARG A 226 5.43 9.75 17.84
CA ARG A 226 4.77 11.07 17.78
C ARG A 226 4.37 11.41 16.35
N ILE A 227 3.05 11.46 16.11
CA ILE A 227 2.50 12.05 14.90
C ILE A 227 2.82 13.55 14.93
N PRO A 228 3.56 14.11 13.95
CA PRO A 228 3.81 15.54 13.92
C PRO A 228 2.48 16.31 13.86
N PRO A 229 2.38 17.50 14.49
CA PRO A 229 1.16 18.30 14.42
C PRO A 229 0.84 18.62 12.96
N LEU A 230 -0.46 18.71 12.65
CA LEU A 230 -0.89 19.11 11.31
C LEU A 230 -0.32 20.50 10.99
N PRO A 231 0.21 20.71 9.77
CA PRO A 231 0.56 22.06 9.34
C PRO A 231 -0.69 22.96 9.34
N PRO A 232 -0.52 24.28 9.51
CA PRO A 232 -1.65 25.21 9.50
C PRO A 232 -2.42 25.14 8.17
N PRO A 233 -3.74 25.42 8.17
CA PRO A 233 -4.53 25.41 6.95
C PRO A 233 -4.00 26.47 5.99
N VAL A 234 -3.64 26.06 4.77
CA VAL A 234 -3.10 26.97 3.72
C VAL A 234 -4.13 28.04 3.33
N ASN A 235 -5.43 27.75 3.51
CA ASN A 235 -6.55 28.63 3.21
C ASN A 235 -7.42 28.91 4.44
N ALA A 236 -6.81 29.12 5.61
CA ALA A 236 -7.54 29.77 6.71
C ALA A 236 -7.85 31.20 6.24
N GLY A 237 -9.04 31.42 5.68
CA GLY A 237 -9.47 32.73 5.22
C GLY A 237 -9.14 33.78 6.29
N ALA A 238 -8.57 34.91 5.86
CA ALA A 238 -8.26 36.02 6.76
C ALA A 238 -9.46 36.23 7.70
N PRO A 239 -9.25 36.36 9.02
CA PRO A 239 -10.35 36.60 9.93
C PRO A 239 -11.13 37.79 9.39
N ARG A 240 -12.42 37.58 9.06
CA ARG A 240 -13.28 38.68 8.65
C ARG A 240 -13.26 39.68 9.80
N ALA A 241 -12.56 40.79 9.59
CA ALA A 241 -12.65 41.92 10.50
C ALA A 241 -14.13 42.29 10.61
N PRO A 242 -14.67 42.52 11.81
CA PRO A 242 -16.01 43.08 11.91
C PRO A 242 -15.98 44.40 11.15
N SER A 243 -16.89 44.55 10.18
CA SER A 243 -17.09 45.79 9.44
C SER A 243 -17.57 46.85 10.43
N GLY A 244 -16.61 47.57 11.02
CA GLY A 244 -16.83 48.77 11.79
C GLY A 244 -17.08 49.94 10.84
N ASP A 245 -18.07 50.74 11.20
CA ASP A 245 -18.62 51.84 10.43
C ASP A 245 -17.56 52.85 9.95
N GLN A 246 -17.89 53.45 8.81
CA GLN A 246 -17.19 54.57 8.20
C GLN A 246 -17.09 55.74 9.18
N GLU A 247 -15.89 56.30 9.38
CA GLU A 247 -15.77 57.71 9.69
C GLU A 247 -14.56 58.34 9.00
N GLN A 248 -14.88 59.41 8.26
CA GLN A 248 -13.98 60.23 7.47
C GLN A 248 -12.99 60.99 8.36
N GLN A 249 -11.74 61.12 7.90
CA GLN A 249 -11.03 62.40 8.04
C GLN A 249 -9.98 62.58 6.93
N GLN A 250 -10.10 63.71 6.25
CA GLN A 250 -9.27 64.21 5.16
C GLN A 250 -8.11 65.08 5.68
N ALA A 251 -7.08 65.20 4.83
CA ALA A 251 -5.99 66.20 4.77
C ALA A 251 -4.87 66.10 5.83
N ALA A 252 -3.58 66.32 5.53
CA ALA A 252 -2.98 67.18 4.50
C ALA A 252 -1.59 66.67 4.00
N GLU A 253 -1.15 67.32 2.91
CA GLU A 253 -0.03 67.08 1.99
C GLU A 253 1.39 67.29 2.55
N GLY A 254 2.40 66.73 1.86
CA GLY A 254 3.81 67.12 1.96
C GLY A 254 4.75 66.25 1.12
N ALA A 255 5.32 66.83 0.06
CA ALA A 255 5.95 66.20 -1.10
C ALA A 255 7.35 65.55 -0.89
N GLY A 256 7.70 64.66 -1.83
CA GLY A 256 9.04 64.61 -2.43
C GLY A 256 9.69 63.22 -2.57
N GLY A 257 10.04 62.83 -3.80
CA GLY A 257 11.25 62.03 -4.05
C GLY A 257 11.10 60.71 -4.81
N ASP A 258 11.28 60.81 -6.12
CA ASP A 258 11.56 59.84 -7.19
C ASP A 258 12.40 58.57 -6.87
N GLY A 259 12.21 57.51 -7.67
CA GLY A 259 13.24 56.47 -7.89
C GLY A 259 12.82 54.98 -7.93
N GLY A 260 12.56 54.46 -9.13
CA GLY A 260 13.30 53.30 -9.68
C GLY A 260 12.93 51.84 -9.33
N GLN A 261 12.37 51.17 -10.35
CA GLN A 261 12.63 49.79 -10.80
C GLN A 261 12.12 48.55 -10.03
N ALA A 262 11.23 47.84 -10.73
CA ALA A 262 10.91 46.43 -10.55
C ALA A 262 12.00 45.53 -11.15
N GLY A 263 12.33 44.44 -10.45
CA GLY A 263 13.27 43.41 -10.88
C GLY A 263 12.78 42.02 -10.49
N ASP A 264 12.44 41.26 -11.53
CA ASP A 264 12.00 39.87 -11.57
C ASP A 264 13.13 38.91 -11.14
N ALA A 265 12.81 37.84 -10.42
CA ALA A 265 13.79 36.84 -9.97
C ALA A 265 13.30 35.42 -10.29
N SER A 266 13.71 34.93 -11.47
CA SER A 266 13.70 33.52 -11.82
C SER A 266 15.06 32.90 -11.46
N VAL A 267 15.05 31.80 -10.69
CA VAL A 267 16.26 31.05 -10.32
C VAL A 267 16.27 29.72 -11.09
N GLY A 268 17.23 29.57 -11.99
CA GLY A 268 17.51 28.36 -12.73
C GLY A 268 18.29 27.33 -11.91
N VAL A 269 17.94 26.06 -12.07
CA VAL A 269 18.63 24.90 -11.48
C VAL A 269 19.63 24.34 -12.50
N SER A 270 20.89 24.18 -12.08
CA SER A 270 21.96 23.57 -12.88
C SER A 270 22.07 22.07 -12.57
N LEU A 271 22.04 21.23 -13.61
CA LEU A 271 22.26 19.79 -13.55
C LEU A 271 23.71 19.46 -13.94
N GLY A 272 24.43 18.78 -13.05
CA GLY A 272 25.81 18.35 -13.25
C GLY A 272 25.94 16.85 -13.49
N ALA A 273 26.41 16.52 -14.69
CA ALA A 273 27.27 15.40 -15.11
C ALA A 273 26.81 13.93 -14.94
N GLN A 274 26.54 13.33 -16.11
CA GLN A 274 26.48 11.90 -16.40
C GLN A 274 27.88 11.28 -16.47
N ALA A 275 28.03 10.05 -15.99
CA ALA A 275 29.16 9.17 -16.32
C ALA A 275 28.61 7.89 -16.97
N ALA A 276 29.09 7.63 -18.18
CA ALA A 276 28.69 6.53 -19.05
C ALA A 276 29.39 5.21 -18.67
N LEU A 277 28.70 4.07 -18.89
CA LEU A 277 29.32 2.75 -18.96
C LEU A 277 28.74 1.94 -20.13
N LYS A 278 29.63 1.46 -20.99
CA LYS A 278 29.39 0.60 -22.17
C LYS A 278 29.19 -0.87 -21.76
N PRO A 279 28.58 -1.70 -22.63
CA PRO A 279 28.20 -3.07 -22.32
C PRO A 279 29.32 -4.08 -22.62
N ALA A 280 29.36 -5.18 -21.86
CA ALA A 280 30.12 -6.38 -22.18
C ALA A 280 29.25 -7.62 -21.92
N GLY A 281 29.32 -8.57 -22.84
CA GLY A 281 28.34 -9.63 -23.00
C GLY A 281 28.65 -10.96 -22.30
N GLY A 282 27.67 -11.88 -22.42
CA GLY A 282 27.86 -13.31 -22.66
C GLY A 282 28.34 -14.18 -21.50
N GLY A 283 27.41 -14.86 -20.83
CA GLY A 283 27.68 -16.05 -20.02
C GLY A 283 26.39 -16.80 -19.67
N GLN A 284 26.30 -18.07 -20.10
CA GLN A 284 25.17 -18.98 -19.87
C GLN A 284 25.19 -19.61 -18.45
N ALA A 285 23.97 -19.70 -17.89
CA ALA A 285 23.38 -20.74 -17.03
C ALA A 285 24.08 -21.23 -15.74
N ALA A 286 23.40 -21.06 -14.59
CA ALA A 286 22.89 -22.18 -13.76
C ALA A 286 22.12 -21.66 -12.51
N GLY A 287 20.90 -22.16 -12.27
CA GLY A 287 20.23 -22.08 -10.95
C GLY A 287 19.25 -20.93 -10.71
N GLY A 288 18.35 -20.62 -11.65
CA GLY A 288 17.34 -19.58 -11.47
C GLY A 288 16.22 -19.96 -10.51
N TRP A 289 16.09 -19.24 -9.40
CA TRP A 289 14.79 -19.07 -8.74
C TRP A 289 13.94 -18.18 -9.66
N GLY A 290 12.78 -18.71 -10.06
CA GLY A 290 11.90 -18.05 -11.02
C GLY A 290 11.43 -16.69 -10.53
N THR A 291 11.93 -15.63 -11.15
CA THR A 291 11.36 -14.27 -11.08
C THR A 291 10.10 -14.13 -11.96
N SER A 292 9.53 -15.24 -12.41
CA SER A 292 8.39 -15.31 -13.31
C SER A 292 7.08 -15.12 -12.56
N ASN A 293 6.84 -13.94 -11.97
CA ASN A 293 5.50 -13.39 -11.71
C ASN A 293 5.48 -11.95 -11.13
N ILE A 294 6.58 -11.20 -11.13
CA ILE A 294 6.61 -9.78 -10.68
C ILE A 294 5.80 -8.83 -11.60
N GLY A 295 5.18 -9.33 -12.67
CA GLY A 295 4.53 -8.47 -13.68
C GLY A 295 3.13 -8.88 -14.12
N ARG A 296 2.43 -9.81 -13.45
CA ARG A 296 1.00 -10.01 -13.73
C ARG A 296 0.20 -9.30 -12.65
N PRO A 297 -0.66 -8.31 -13.00
CA PRO A 297 -1.66 -7.86 -12.04
C PRO A 297 -2.38 -9.12 -11.57
N SER A 298 -2.38 -9.35 -10.25
CA SER A 298 -3.20 -10.42 -9.70
C SER A 298 -4.61 -10.17 -10.23
N ASN A 299 -5.32 -11.22 -10.65
CA ASN A 299 -6.72 -11.14 -11.11
C ASN A 299 -7.68 -10.58 -10.03
N LEU A 300 -7.15 -10.07 -8.92
CA LEU A 300 -7.79 -9.16 -7.98
C LEU A 300 -8.08 -7.78 -8.60
N ALA A 301 -7.21 -7.26 -9.45
CA ALA A 301 -7.00 -5.81 -9.50
C ALA A 301 -7.77 -5.03 -10.57
N VAL A 302 -8.23 -5.64 -11.67
CA VAL A 302 -8.81 -4.85 -12.79
C VAL A 302 -10.31 -5.01 -12.87
N ASP A 303 -10.82 -6.22 -13.13
CA ASP A 303 -12.25 -6.38 -13.44
C ASP A 303 -13.16 -6.33 -12.20
N SER A 304 -12.73 -6.96 -11.10
CA SER A 304 -13.48 -6.91 -9.83
C SER A 304 -13.40 -5.53 -9.17
N ILE A 305 -12.26 -4.85 -9.24
CA ILE A 305 -12.12 -3.48 -8.71
C ILE A 305 -12.91 -2.51 -9.58
N ALA A 306 -12.83 -2.59 -10.91
CA ALA A 306 -13.60 -1.71 -11.81
C ALA A 306 -15.12 -1.87 -11.60
N SER A 307 -15.62 -3.12 -11.61
CA SER A 307 -17.06 -3.39 -11.40
C SER A 307 -17.54 -2.95 -10.01
N ARG A 308 -16.71 -3.13 -8.96
CA ARG A 308 -17.06 -2.69 -7.60
C ARG A 308 -16.92 -1.19 -7.41
N MET A 309 -15.92 -0.54 -8.01
CA MET A 309 -15.80 0.92 -8.02
C MET A 309 -16.98 1.55 -8.75
N GLU A 310 -17.49 0.92 -9.81
CA GLU A 310 -18.69 1.35 -10.51
C GLU A 310 -19.95 1.21 -9.65
N GLN A 311 -20.15 0.07 -8.99
CA GLN A 311 -21.23 -0.13 -8.02
C GLN A 311 -21.12 0.83 -6.82
N GLN A 312 -19.90 1.18 -6.39
CA GLN A 312 -19.66 2.13 -5.31
C GLN A 312 -19.93 3.57 -5.74
N ARG A 313 -19.51 3.99 -6.95
CA ARG A 313 -19.88 5.30 -7.52
C ARG A 313 -21.38 5.50 -7.57
N ALA A 314 -22.12 4.45 -7.94
CA ALA A 314 -23.58 4.47 -7.96
C ALA A 314 -24.23 4.60 -6.57
N ARG A 315 -23.50 4.26 -5.48
CA ARG A 315 -24.04 4.22 -4.10
C ARG A 315 -23.55 5.35 -3.19
N SER A 316 -22.31 5.83 -3.36
CA SER A 316 -21.64 6.62 -2.33
C SER A 316 -21.71 8.14 -2.52
N GLY A 317 -21.96 8.68 -3.71
CA GLY A 317 -22.06 10.14 -3.95
C GLY A 317 -20.85 10.97 -3.48
N LEU A 318 -19.77 10.34 -3.00
CA LEU A 318 -18.64 10.93 -2.30
C LEU A 318 -17.43 10.03 -2.55
N PHE A 319 -16.69 10.32 -3.63
CA PHE A 319 -15.22 10.37 -3.69
C PHE A 319 -14.82 10.56 -5.17
N PHE A 320 -14.54 11.82 -5.54
CA PHE A 320 -14.20 12.29 -6.90
C PHE A 320 -15.24 11.92 -7.98
N ALA A 321 -16.12 12.86 -8.31
CA ALA A 321 -16.82 12.85 -9.59
C ALA A 321 -15.78 13.03 -10.71
N TRP A 322 -15.21 11.92 -11.17
CA TRP A 322 -14.55 11.85 -12.45
C TRP A 322 -15.60 11.44 -13.47
N ASP A 323 -16.16 12.42 -14.17
CA ASP A 323 -16.90 12.16 -15.40
C ASP A 323 -15.86 11.79 -16.47
N PRO A 324 -15.83 10.55 -16.99
CA PRO A 324 -15.06 10.30 -18.18
C PRO A 324 -15.62 11.22 -19.30
N PRO A 325 -14.76 11.82 -20.14
CA PRO A 325 -15.28 12.54 -21.30
C PRO A 325 -16.19 11.60 -22.06
N ALA A 326 -17.38 12.10 -22.42
CA ALA A 326 -18.34 11.34 -23.20
C ALA A 326 -17.59 10.74 -24.40
N ARG A 327 -17.73 9.43 -24.61
CA ARG A 327 -17.33 8.85 -25.89
C ARG A 327 -18.13 9.64 -26.92
N GLU A 328 -17.45 10.39 -27.76
CA GLU A 328 -18.06 10.93 -28.97
C GLU A 328 -18.58 9.72 -29.73
N ASP A 329 -19.89 9.54 -29.72
CA ASP A 329 -20.57 8.62 -30.61
C ASP A 329 -20.27 9.10 -32.03
N SER A 330 -19.30 8.45 -32.66
CA SER A 330 -19.04 8.62 -34.08
C SER A 330 -20.31 8.27 -34.84
N ASP A 331 -20.90 9.28 -35.46
CA ASP A 331 -22.08 9.23 -36.31
C ASP A 331 -21.98 8.05 -37.31
N PRO A 332 -22.95 7.11 -37.35
CA PRO A 332 -22.86 5.91 -38.19
C PRO A 332 -22.92 6.16 -39.71
N GLN A 333 -22.90 7.42 -40.18
CA GLN A 333 -23.11 7.78 -41.58
C GLN A 333 -21.92 8.40 -42.32
N GLN A 334 -20.70 8.40 -41.76
CA GLN A 334 -19.52 8.73 -42.58
C GLN A 334 -18.88 7.48 -43.20
N PRO A 335 -18.80 7.37 -44.55
CA PRO A 335 -18.02 6.31 -45.18
C PRO A 335 -16.52 6.52 -44.86
N PRO A 336 -15.72 5.44 -44.81
CA PRO A 336 -14.31 5.54 -44.44
C PRO A 336 -13.57 6.41 -45.46
N GLN A 337 -13.04 7.54 -45.01
CA GLN A 337 -12.08 8.30 -45.79
C GLN A 337 -10.78 7.47 -45.88
N GLN A 338 -10.36 7.17 -47.11
CA GLN A 338 -9.02 6.63 -47.35
C GLN A 338 -8.00 7.66 -46.87
N PRO A 339 -6.91 7.26 -46.20
CA PRO A 339 -5.87 8.19 -45.81
C PRO A 339 -5.22 8.73 -47.09
N GLY A 340 -5.39 10.02 -47.32
CA GLY A 340 -4.63 10.76 -48.32
C GLY A 340 -3.16 10.76 -47.93
N GLU A 341 -2.32 10.46 -48.90
CA GLU A 341 -0.87 10.57 -48.81
C GLU A 341 -0.50 12.05 -48.54
N GLU A 342 -0.30 12.41 -47.27
CA GLU A 342 0.47 13.60 -46.90
C GLU A 342 1.83 13.17 -46.37
N GLU A 343 2.79 13.41 -47.26
CA GLU A 343 4.22 13.20 -47.22
C GLU A 343 4.87 14.05 -46.11
N TRP A 344 5.12 13.45 -44.94
CA TRP A 344 6.00 14.06 -43.93
C TRP A 344 7.46 13.83 -44.33
N ALA A 345 7.97 14.75 -45.16
CA ALA A 345 9.36 14.82 -45.59
C ALA A 345 10.32 14.89 -44.39
N LEU A 346 10.96 13.75 -44.09
CA LEU A 346 12.17 13.69 -43.27
C LEU A 346 13.36 14.11 -44.12
N GLY A 347 13.72 15.39 -44.09
CA GLY A 347 14.84 15.95 -44.84
C GLY A 347 15.71 16.90 -44.02
N GLY A 348 16.79 16.33 -43.44
CA GLY A 348 18.13 16.94 -43.43
C GLY A 348 18.46 17.98 -42.34
N GLY A 349 19.50 17.68 -41.55
CA GLY A 349 20.41 18.72 -41.05
C GLY A 349 20.92 18.60 -39.61
N TRP A 350 21.61 17.51 -39.23
CA TRP A 350 22.49 17.53 -38.05
C TRP A 350 23.87 16.90 -38.30
N GLU A 351 24.45 17.05 -39.48
CA GLU A 351 25.88 16.74 -39.67
C GLU A 351 26.64 17.98 -40.15
N ALA A 352 27.19 18.75 -39.20
CA ALA A 352 28.40 19.56 -39.38
C ALA A 352 28.83 20.24 -38.07
N ALA A 353 29.56 19.52 -37.21
CA ALA A 353 30.56 20.11 -36.30
C ALA A 353 31.46 19.01 -35.71
N ALA A 354 32.17 18.30 -36.58
CA ALA A 354 33.35 17.53 -36.20
C ALA A 354 34.50 18.01 -37.09
N ARG A 355 35.24 19.03 -36.63
CA ARG A 355 36.66 19.28 -36.91
C ARG A 355 37.28 20.05 -35.77
#